data_AF-A0A395NNH9-F1
#
_entry.id   AF-A0A395NNH9-F1
#
_cell.length_a   1.000
_cell.length_b   1.000
_cell.length_c   1.000
_cell.angle_alpha   90.00
_cell.angle_beta   90.00
_cell.angle_gamma   90.00
#
_symmetry.space_group_name_H-M   'P 1'
#
loop_
_entity.id
_entity.type
_entity.pdbx_description
1 polymer ?
#
loop_
_entity_poly.entity_id
_entity_poly.type
_entity_poly.pdbx_seq_one_letter_code
_entity_poly.pdbx_strand_id
1 'polypeptide(L)'
;MIPQQSAQFDSKEQGNTADNSPQYVESRESIQHGTTTEMTKNLNLWTLIAIAFNICNSWAGLAGSMNVALSQGGPVSLVYGLFISSSLYICIALTMAELASVYPTAGGQYHFVSILAPSSFHRSLSYACGMLANFSWVAIGAAINMIFSEELMTLVVFYHPNFIPRPWHQFLFYEAFGLAILLYNLLTLKKLPATHYVGFFLCISVFFGSFVAILVRSSPKAPSAFVWTTFINETGWPDGVCFLSSLLTTCFIYAGLDASLHLAEEASNPRVAVPRACVSAVIVGFITAFAYLIAMLYSIVDLGSILEFNGFLPFGLDQQALRSDNGAIAILVLSIAMTFFILNAVLQTASRLTWSMAKDNALIFSNILEKVHPSLDVPVSSLLFNAGVLALCGCIYLASSTGMCRS
;
A
#
# COMPACT_ATOMS: atom_id res chain seq x y z
N MET A 1 -68.75 -56.86 -17.81
CA MET A 1 -68.60 -55.40 -17.64
C MET A 1 -67.64 -54.88 -18.72
N ILE A 2 -67.78 -53.61 -19.05
CA ILE A 2 -66.94 -52.79 -19.98
C ILE A 2 -65.83 -52.10 -19.12
N PRO A 3 -64.67 -51.59 -19.62
CA PRO A 3 -64.03 -51.60 -20.97
C PRO A 3 -62.70 -52.41 -20.95
N GLN A 4 -61.57 -52.20 -21.67
CA GLN A 4 -61.09 -51.21 -22.67
C GLN A 4 -60.00 -51.80 -23.61
N GLN A 5 -59.72 -51.07 -24.70
CA GLN A 5 -58.60 -51.09 -25.66
C GLN A 5 -57.20 -50.83 -25.04
N SER A 6 -56.04 -51.29 -25.55
CA SER A 6 -55.41 -51.41 -26.91
C SER A 6 -54.65 -50.14 -27.35
N ALA A 7 -53.32 -50.17 -27.58
CA ALA A 7 -52.64 -50.41 -28.90
C ALA A 7 -52.68 -49.19 -29.87
N GLN A 8 -51.67 -48.77 -30.65
CA GLN A 8 -50.22 -49.06 -30.77
C GLN A 8 -49.57 -48.07 -31.80
N PHE A 9 -48.24 -47.90 -31.81
CA PHE A 9 -47.38 -47.34 -32.90
C PHE A 9 -47.37 -45.84 -33.33
N ASP A 10 -46.16 -45.38 -33.70
CA ASP A 10 -45.70 -44.32 -34.63
C ASP A 10 -46.43 -42.95 -34.73
N SER A 11 -45.72 -41.82 -34.82
CA SER A 11 -44.86 -41.48 -35.98
C SER A 11 -43.99 -40.20 -35.76
N LYS A 12 -43.46 -39.59 -36.82
CA LYS A 12 -42.41 -38.54 -36.81
C LYS A 12 -42.94 -37.09 -36.89
N GLU A 13 -41.97 -36.17 -36.75
CA GLU A 13 -41.85 -34.82 -37.36
C GLU A 13 -42.25 -33.55 -36.58
N GLN A 14 -41.21 -32.72 -36.38
CA GLN A 14 -41.13 -31.26 -36.45
C GLN A 14 -42.24 -30.38 -35.83
N GLY A 15 -41.89 -29.70 -34.72
CA GLY A 15 -42.56 -28.49 -34.24
C GLY A 15 -41.53 -27.52 -33.67
N ASN A 16 -41.28 -26.40 -34.36
CA ASN A 16 -40.30 -25.39 -33.93
C ASN A 16 -41.00 -24.28 -33.13
N THR A 17 -40.70 -24.18 -31.84
CA THR A 17 -41.06 -23.03 -30.98
C THR A 17 -39.83 -22.57 -30.21
N ALA A 18 -39.32 -21.39 -30.55
CA ALA A 18 -38.17 -20.80 -29.87
C ALA A 18 -38.57 -20.25 -28.49
N ASP A 19 -37.85 -20.65 -27.45
CA ASP A 19 -37.86 -19.99 -26.14
C ASP A 19 -36.55 -19.20 -25.98
N ASN A 20 -36.61 -17.89 -26.24
CA ASN A 20 -35.47 -16.98 -26.10
C ASN A 20 -35.30 -16.55 -24.64
N SER A 21 -34.90 -17.47 -23.78
CA SER A 21 -34.30 -17.14 -22.48
C SER A 21 -32.78 -17.01 -22.64
N PRO A 22 -32.14 -15.91 -22.18
CA PRO A 22 -30.69 -15.73 -22.27
C PRO A 22 -30.00 -16.69 -21.30
N GLN A 23 -29.66 -17.87 -21.79
CA GLN A 23 -28.96 -18.91 -21.06
C GLN A 23 -27.58 -18.38 -20.66
N TYR A 24 -27.40 -18.04 -19.38
CA TYR A 24 -26.11 -17.65 -18.82
C TYR A 24 -25.16 -18.86 -18.91
N VAL A 25 -24.37 -18.91 -19.98
CA VAL A 25 -23.31 -19.90 -20.15
C VAL A 25 -22.33 -19.70 -19.01
N GLU A 26 -22.31 -20.66 -18.08
CA GLU A 26 -21.38 -20.67 -16.95
C GLU A 26 -19.96 -20.88 -17.53
N SER A 27 -19.24 -19.79 -17.74
CA SER A 27 -17.96 -19.73 -18.45
C SER A 27 -16.80 -20.30 -17.62
N ARG A 28 -16.87 -21.61 -17.37
CA ARG A 28 -15.85 -22.43 -16.71
C ARG A 28 -14.77 -22.96 -17.66
N GLU A 29 -14.85 -22.66 -18.96
CA GLU A 29 -13.80 -22.94 -19.94
C GLU A 29 -12.99 -21.67 -20.25
N SER A 30 -12.13 -21.27 -19.30
CA SER A 30 -11.14 -20.21 -19.50
C SER A 30 -9.72 -20.76 -19.36
N ILE A 31 -9.15 -21.16 -20.50
CA ILE A 31 -7.70 -21.32 -20.76
C ILE A 31 -6.97 -22.29 -19.81
N GLN A 32 -7.10 -23.60 -20.07
CA GLN A 32 -6.25 -24.62 -19.46
C GLN A 32 -4.87 -24.69 -20.14
N HIS A 33 -4.01 -23.68 -19.92
CA HIS A 33 -2.61 -23.69 -20.35
C HIS A 33 -1.65 -23.80 -19.15
N GLY A 34 -0.74 -24.77 -19.22
CA GLY A 34 0.58 -24.67 -18.56
C GLY A 34 0.63 -24.75 -17.03
N THR A 35 0.15 -25.85 -16.43
CA THR A 35 0.64 -26.35 -15.12
C THR A 35 0.72 -25.29 -13.99
N THR A 36 -0.27 -24.39 -13.92
CA THR A 36 -0.28 -23.33 -12.91
C THR A 36 -0.40 -23.92 -11.50
N THR A 37 0.65 -23.76 -10.70
CA THR A 37 0.65 -24.16 -9.29
C THR A 37 -0.33 -23.28 -8.52
N GLU A 38 -1.47 -23.83 -8.09
CA GLU A 38 -2.41 -23.11 -7.22
C GLU A 38 -1.74 -22.76 -5.88
N MET A 39 -1.77 -21.48 -5.51
CA MET A 39 -1.28 -21.02 -4.21
C MET A 39 -2.18 -21.51 -3.07
N THR A 40 -1.62 -21.77 -1.89
CA THR A 40 -2.42 -22.27 -0.76
C THR A 40 -3.28 -21.16 -0.12
N LYS A 41 -4.59 -21.43 -0.01
CA LYS A 41 -5.63 -20.46 0.38
C LYS A 41 -5.68 -20.20 1.90
N ASN A 42 -4.66 -19.51 2.41
CA ASN A 42 -4.40 -19.32 3.85
C ASN A 42 -4.87 -17.97 4.44
N LEU A 43 -5.20 -16.98 3.60
CA LEU A 43 -5.54 -15.62 4.08
C LEU A 43 -7.05 -15.48 4.31
N ASN A 44 -7.46 -15.25 5.56
CA ASN A 44 -8.86 -14.93 5.87
C ASN A 44 -9.12 -13.42 5.77
N LEU A 45 -10.40 -13.00 5.84
CA LEU A 45 -10.82 -11.59 5.80
C LEU A 45 -10.03 -10.70 6.78
N TRP A 46 -9.82 -11.14 8.02
CA TRP A 46 -9.08 -10.37 9.02
C TRP A 46 -7.59 -10.31 8.71
N THR A 47 -7.01 -11.35 8.11
CA THR A 47 -5.63 -11.32 7.62
C THR A 47 -5.46 -10.33 6.47
N LEU A 48 -6.42 -10.28 5.54
CA LEU A 48 -6.40 -9.31 4.44
C LEU A 48 -6.62 -7.86 4.92
N ILE A 49 -7.49 -7.63 5.91
CA ILE A 49 -7.63 -6.32 6.56
C ILE A 49 -6.32 -5.93 7.25
N ALA A 50 -5.67 -6.85 7.97
CA ALA A 50 -4.39 -6.60 8.61
C ALA A 50 -3.29 -6.27 7.60
N ILE A 51 -3.21 -6.99 6.48
CA ILE A 51 -2.28 -6.71 5.37
C ILE A 51 -2.53 -5.32 4.77
N ALA A 52 -3.79 -5.00 4.42
CA ALA A 52 -4.13 -3.73 3.80
C ALA A 52 -3.88 -2.53 4.75
N PHE A 53 -4.16 -2.69 6.04
CA PHE A 53 -3.81 -1.71 7.07
C PHE A 53 -2.29 -1.57 7.24
N ASN A 54 -1.54 -2.67 7.27
CA ASN A 54 -0.08 -2.62 7.38
C ASN A 54 0.59 -1.93 6.18
N ILE A 55 0.04 -2.09 4.98
CA ILE A 55 0.60 -1.49 3.76
C ILE A 55 0.28 0.00 3.67
N CYS A 56 -0.99 0.40 3.84
CA CYS A 56 -1.37 1.82 3.78
C CYS A 56 -0.87 2.60 5.00
N ASN A 57 -0.94 1.97 6.19
CA ASN A 57 -0.61 2.47 7.53
C ASN A 57 -0.79 3.99 7.70
N SER A 58 -1.98 4.48 7.36
CA SER A 58 -2.17 5.85 6.84
C SER A 58 -1.72 6.97 7.77
N TRP A 59 -1.79 6.78 9.10
CA TRP A 59 -1.31 7.76 10.07
C TRP A 59 0.24 7.85 10.11
N ALA A 60 0.95 6.74 9.92
CA ALA A 60 2.42 6.70 9.85
C ALA A 60 2.93 7.16 8.47
N GLY A 61 2.21 6.77 7.40
CA GLY A 61 2.45 7.30 6.06
C GLY A 61 2.25 8.82 6.00
N LEU A 62 1.23 9.35 6.69
CA LEU A 62 1.04 10.78 6.90
C LEU A 62 2.24 11.40 7.62
N ALA A 63 2.63 10.85 8.77
CA ALA A 63 3.74 11.37 9.57
C ALA A 63 5.02 11.48 8.74
N GLY A 64 5.48 10.37 8.15
CA GLY A 64 6.72 10.30 7.38
C GLY A 64 6.75 11.17 6.11
N SER A 65 5.59 11.59 5.59
CA SER A 65 5.50 12.48 4.42
C SER A 65 5.14 13.94 4.76
N MET A 66 4.80 14.25 6.03
CA MET A 66 4.20 15.53 6.43
C MET A 66 5.06 16.77 6.12
N ASN A 67 6.38 16.61 5.97
CA ASN A 67 7.30 17.67 5.54
C ASN A 67 6.86 18.33 4.21
N VAL A 68 6.39 17.51 3.25
CA VAL A 68 5.99 17.97 1.93
C VAL A 68 4.79 18.91 2.04
N ALA A 69 3.72 18.54 2.74
CA ALA A 69 2.57 19.42 2.88
C ALA A 69 2.75 20.55 3.92
N LEU A 70 3.68 20.47 4.89
CA LEU A 70 3.95 21.58 5.80
C LEU A 70 4.64 22.76 5.09
N SER A 71 5.69 22.48 4.31
CA SER A 71 6.40 23.48 3.49
C SER A 71 5.60 23.91 2.25
N GLN A 72 4.76 23.01 1.73
CA GLN A 72 3.89 23.24 0.57
C GLN A 72 2.42 23.12 0.97
N GLY A 73 1.82 24.21 1.44
CA GLY A 73 0.38 24.35 1.71
C GLY A 73 -0.01 24.46 3.18
N GLY A 74 0.84 24.01 4.11
CA GLY A 74 0.66 24.15 5.55
C GLY A 74 -0.50 23.33 6.17
N PRO A 75 -0.84 23.61 7.45
CA PRO A 75 -1.91 22.94 8.19
C PRO A 75 -3.25 22.84 7.46
N VAL A 76 -3.67 23.93 6.80
CA VAL A 76 -4.88 23.98 5.96
C VAL A 76 -4.87 22.87 4.91
N SER A 77 -3.76 22.72 4.20
CA SER A 77 -3.69 21.82 3.05
C SER A 77 -3.56 20.36 3.48
N LEU A 78 -2.94 20.08 4.63
CA LEU A 78 -3.04 18.77 5.28
C LEU A 78 -4.48 18.42 5.66
N VAL A 79 -5.20 19.31 6.37
CA VAL A 79 -6.54 19.02 6.90
C VAL A 79 -7.58 18.89 5.79
N TYR A 80 -7.69 19.89 4.91
CA TYR A 80 -8.67 19.86 3.82
C TYR A 80 -8.24 18.92 2.68
N GLY A 81 -6.94 18.77 2.42
CA GLY A 81 -6.42 17.78 1.49
C GLY A 81 -6.74 16.35 1.94
N LEU A 82 -6.70 16.05 3.24
CA LEU A 82 -7.09 14.75 3.76
C LEU A 82 -8.58 14.44 3.48
N PHE A 83 -9.49 15.40 3.67
CA PHE A 83 -10.90 15.21 3.30
C PHE A 83 -11.08 14.98 1.79
N ILE A 84 -10.38 15.74 0.95
CA ILE A 84 -10.46 15.63 -0.52
C ILE A 84 -9.90 14.28 -0.99
N SER A 85 -8.66 13.94 -0.63
CA SER A 85 -8.03 12.67 -0.97
C SER A 85 -8.88 11.49 -0.48
N SER A 86 -9.35 11.49 0.77
CA SER A 86 -10.20 10.40 1.29
C SER A 86 -11.51 10.24 0.50
N SER A 87 -12.11 11.35 0.06
CA SER A 87 -13.35 11.33 -0.74
C SER A 87 -13.13 10.79 -2.16
N LEU A 88 -11.93 10.94 -2.72
CA LEU A 88 -11.55 10.35 -4.00
C LEU A 88 -11.17 8.87 -3.83
N TYR A 89 -10.36 8.54 -2.82
CA TYR A 89 -9.90 7.17 -2.55
C TYR A 89 -11.03 6.24 -2.10
N ILE A 90 -12.09 6.72 -1.44
CA ILE A 90 -13.25 5.86 -1.14
C ILE A 90 -14.03 5.49 -2.41
N CYS A 91 -14.13 6.39 -3.40
CA CYS A 91 -14.74 6.09 -4.70
C CYS A 91 -13.90 5.09 -5.50
N ILE A 92 -12.56 5.23 -5.47
CA ILE A 92 -11.62 4.24 -6.03
C ILE A 92 -11.77 2.88 -5.32
N ALA A 93 -11.83 2.88 -3.99
CA ALA A 93 -11.99 1.65 -3.21
C ALA A 93 -13.33 0.94 -3.50
N LEU A 94 -14.44 1.68 -3.60
CA LEU A 94 -15.76 1.12 -3.88
C LEU A 94 -15.85 0.51 -5.29
N THR A 95 -15.39 1.22 -6.32
CA THR A 95 -15.36 0.69 -7.69
C THR A 95 -14.42 -0.52 -7.82
N MET A 96 -13.25 -0.48 -7.17
CA MET A 96 -12.32 -1.60 -7.13
C MET A 96 -12.87 -2.80 -6.35
N ALA A 97 -13.65 -2.56 -5.29
CA ALA A 97 -14.33 -3.57 -4.48
C ALA A 97 -15.49 -4.23 -5.25
N GLU A 98 -16.26 -3.46 -6.02
CA GLU A 98 -17.29 -4.00 -6.92
C GLU A 98 -16.67 -4.97 -7.94
N LEU A 99 -15.64 -4.53 -8.65
CA LEU A 99 -14.92 -5.35 -9.65
C LEU A 99 -14.30 -6.61 -9.03
N ALA A 100 -13.68 -6.51 -7.85
CA ALA A 100 -13.11 -7.65 -7.13
C ALA A 100 -14.17 -8.64 -6.61
N SER A 101 -15.41 -8.22 -6.39
CA SER A 101 -16.50 -9.12 -6.00
C SER A 101 -16.95 -10.03 -7.15
N VAL A 102 -16.86 -9.55 -8.39
CA VAL A 102 -17.20 -10.31 -9.60
C VAL A 102 -16.00 -11.14 -10.07
N TYR A 103 -14.83 -10.50 -10.20
CA TYR A 103 -13.60 -11.01 -10.82
C TYR A 103 -12.41 -11.13 -9.84
N PRO A 104 -12.51 -11.94 -8.76
CA PRO A 104 -11.45 -12.08 -7.75
C PRO A 104 -10.18 -12.72 -8.33
N THR A 105 -9.19 -11.91 -8.71
CA THR A 105 -7.99 -12.38 -9.44
C THR A 105 -6.75 -11.59 -9.03
N ALA A 106 -5.58 -12.26 -8.95
CA ALA A 106 -4.33 -11.63 -8.53
C ALA A 106 -3.85 -10.51 -9.46
N GLY A 107 -4.23 -10.56 -10.75
CA GLY A 107 -3.95 -9.49 -11.70
C GLY A 107 -4.71 -8.20 -11.43
N GLY A 108 -5.81 -8.24 -10.66
CA GLY A 108 -6.55 -7.07 -10.21
C GLY A 108 -6.87 -6.08 -11.35
N GLN A 109 -6.42 -4.84 -11.19
CA GLN A 109 -6.72 -3.73 -12.11
C GLN A 109 -6.39 -4.03 -13.58
N TYR A 110 -5.23 -4.63 -13.89
CA TYR A 110 -4.85 -4.88 -15.28
C TYR A 110 -5.75 -5.94 -15.91
N HIS A 111 -6.19 -6.93 -15.13
CA HIS A 111 -7.11 -7.96 -15.58
C HIS A 111 -8.53 -7.38 -15.77
N PHE A 112 -9.02 -6.53 -14.85
CA PHE A 112 -10.27 -5.79 -15.05
C PHE A 112 -10.27 -5.00 -16.37
N VAL A 113 -9.18 -4.29 -16.68
CA VAL A 113 -9.02 -3.55 -17.94
C VAL A 113 -9.04 -4.49 -19.16
N SER A 114 -8.43 -5.67 -19.09
CA SER A 114 -8.46 -6.64 -20.20
C SER A 114 -9.86 -7.18 -20.54
N ILE A 115 -10.76 -7.20 -19.55
CA ILE A 115 -12.15 -7.67 -19.65
C ILE A 115 -13.08 -6.54 -20.11
N LEU A 116 -12.92 -5.33 -19.58
CA LEU A 116 -13.88 -4.23 -19.71
C LEU A 116 -13.53 -3.19 -20.78
N ALA A 117 -12.26 -3.10 -21.21
CA ALA A 117 -11.87 -2.12 -22.21
C ALA A 117 -12.28 -2.54 -23.64
N PRO A 118 -12.48 -1.58 -24.57
CA PRO A 118 -12.83 -1.88 -25.96
C PRO A 118 -11.82 -2.82 -26.64
N SER A 119 -12.34 -3.78 -27.41
CA SER A 119 -11.56 -4.87 -28.04
C SER A 119 -10.42 -4.41 -28.95
N SER A 120 -10.47 -3.17 -29.47
CA SER A 120 -9.40 -2.55 -30.25
C SER A 120 -8.15 -2.21 -29.44
N PHE A 121 -8.26 -1.95 -28.13
CA PHE A 121 -7.16 -1.45 -27.29
C PHE A 121 -6.98 -2.21 -25.96
N HIS A 122 -7.84 -3.17 -25.63
CA HIS A 122 -7.87 -3.83 -24.32
C HIS A 122 -6.52 -4.42 -23.87
N ARG A 123 -5.74 -5.01 -24.79
CA ARG A 123 -4.39 -5.53 -24.50
C ARG A 123 -3.40 -4.42 -24.12
N SER A 124 -3.35 -3.34 -24.89
CA SER A 124 -2.43 -2.22 -24.67
C SER A 124 -2.76 -1.46 -23.39
N LEU A 125 -4.05 -1.24 -23.11
CA LEU A 125 -4.51 -0.60 -21.88
C LEU A 125 -4.28 -1.49 -20.65
N SER A 126 -4.51 -2.80 -20.77
CA SER A 126 -4.22 -3.77 -19.71
C SER A 126 -2.72 -3.81 -19.40
N TYR A 127 -1.86 -3.95 -20.41
CA TYR A 127 -0.40 -3.93 -20.23
C TYR A 127 0.09 -2.62 -19.59
N ALA A 128 -0.38 -1.47 -20.06
CA ALA A 128 -0.04 -0.18 -19.47
C ALA A 128 -0.48 -0.07 -18.00
N CYS A 129 -1.69 -0.52 -17.67
CA CYS A 129 -2.20 -0.58 -16.30
C CYS A 129 -1.33 -1.49 -15.41
N GLY A 130 -0.99 -2.69 -15.88
CA GLY A 130 -0.14 -3.63 -15.14
C GLY A 130 1.27 -3.09 -14.90
N MET A 131 1.90 -2.49 -15.91
CA MET A 131 3.24 -1.88 -15.77
C MET A 131 3.23 -0.66 -14.84
N LEU A 132 2.20 0.18 -14.89
CA LEU A 132 2.03 1.31 -13.95
C LEU A 132 1.80 0.83 -12.52
N ALA A 133 1.00 -0.22 -12.33
CA ALA A 133 0.82 -0.84 -11.02
C ALA A 133 2.15 -1.41 -10.50
N ASN A 134 2.89 -2.17 -11.32
CA ASN A 134 4.18 -2.75 -10.93
C ASN A 134 5.20 -1.66 -10.52
N PHE A 135 5.31 -0.59 -11.31
CA PHE A 135 6.14 0.57 -10.97
C PHE A 135 5.68 1.28 -9.68
N SER A 136 4.37 1.43 -9.47
CA SER A 136 3.80 1.98 -8.22
C SER A 136 4.20 1.13 -7.01
N TRP A 137 4.07 -0.19 -7.09
CA TRP A 137 4.44 -1.12 -6.02
C TRP A 137 5.94 -1.09 -5.69
N VAL A 138 6.81 -0.94 -6.70
CA VAL A 138 8.24 -0.68 -6.51
C VAL A 138 8.50 0.67 -5.84
N ALA A 139 7.83 1.73 -6.28
CA ALA A 139 7.99 3.08 -5.73
C ALA A 139 7.52 3.18 -4.26
N ILE A 140 6.44 2.48 -3.89
CA ILE A 140 5.96 2.35 -2.51
C ILE A 140 7.03 1.66 -1.65
N GLY A 141 7.56 0.52 -2.11
CA GLY A 141 8.64 -0.18 -1.41
C GLY A 141 9.88 0.70 -1.23
N ALA A 142 10.23 1.47 -2.26
CA ALA A 142 11.36 2.40 -2.21
C ALA A 142 11.13 3.51 -1.17
N ALA A 143 9.95 4.14 -1.14
CA ALA A 143 9.63 5.19 -0.17
C ALA A 143 9.70 4.71 1.28
N ILE A 144 9.19 3.50 1.57
CA ILE A 144 9.25 2.92 2.93
C ILE A 144 10.70 2.59 3.34
N ASN A 145 11.51 2.10 2.41
CA ASN A 145 12.93 1.83 2.67
C ASN A 145 13.75 3.13 2.85
N MET A 146 13.38 4.21 2.15
CA MET A 146 13.92 5.56 2.41
C MET A 146 13.56 6.05 3.82
N ILE A 147 12.30 5.90 4.24
CA ILE A 147 11.83 6.27 5.58
C ILE A 147 12.64 5.55 6.67
N PHE A 148 12.77 4.21 6.60
CA PHE A 148 13.61 3.44 7.54
C PHE A 148 15.05 3.97 7.60
N SER A 149 15.63 4.30 6.44
CA SER A 149 17.01 4.78 6.33
C SER A 149 17.19 6.17 6.97
N GLU A 150 16.15 7.01 6.91
CA GLU A 150 16.11 8.32 7.54
C GLU A 150 15.85 8.25 9.05
N GLU A 151 14.92 7.39 9.49
CA GLU A 151 14.66 7.07 10.90
C GLU A 151 15.94 6.60 11.60
N LEU A 152 16.63 5.62 11.03
CA LEU A 152 17.87 5.06 11.57
C LEU A 152 19.02 6.06 11.53
N MET A 153 19.11 6.90 10.50
CA MET A 153 20.09 8.00 10.44
C MET A 153 19.87 9.01 11.56
N THR A 154 18.62 9.38 11.81
CA THR A 154 18.22 10.33 12.85
C THR A 154 18.59 9.80 14.24
N LEU A 155 18.33 8.51 14.49
CA LEU A 155 18.72 7.84 15.73
C LEU A 155 20.24 7.82 15.95
N VAL A 156 21.03 7.58 14.89
CA VAL A 156 22.51 7.59 14.94
C VAL A 156 23.06 9.00 15.21
N VAL A 157 22.55 10.02 14.52
CA VAL A 157 22.97 11.42 14.72
C VAL A 157 22.62 11.90 16.14
N PHE A 158 21.44 11.53 16.66
CA PHE A 158 21.02 11.89 18.02
C PHE A 158 21.99 11.36 19.09
N TYR A 159 22.35 10.07 19.03
CA TYR A 159 23.27 9.48 20.01
C TYR A 159 24.75 9.80 19.76
N HIS A 160 25.11 10.25 18.56
CA HIS A 160 26.48 10.63 18.20
C HIS A 160 26.53 12.01 17.53
N PRO A 161 26.41 13.13 18.27
CA PRO A 161 26.36 14.49 17.68
C PRO A 161 27.60 14.91 16.87
N ASN A 162 28.72 14.20 17.01
CA ASN A 162 29.94 14.41 16.20
C ASN A 162 29.94 13.61 14.87
N PHE A 163 28.91 12.79 14.62
CA PHE A 163 28.77 12.01 13.40
C PHE A 163 28.19 12.88 12.28
N ILE A 164 28.98 13.12 11.24
CA ILE A 164 28.53 13.85 10.06
C ILE A 164 27.80 12.86 9.13
N PRO A 165 26.47 12.99 8.92
CA PRO A 165 25.75 12.14 7.98
C PRO A 165 26.27 12.36 6.55
N ARG A 166 26.21 11.30 5.74
CA ARG A 166 26.65 11.31 4.33
C ARG A 166 25.72 10.42 3.52
N PRO A 167 25.46 10.71 2.23
CA PRO A 167 24.49 9.94 1.45
C PRO A 167 24.81 8.43 1.37
N TRP A 168 26.09 8.06 1.35
CA TRP A 168 26.50 6.65 1.36
C TRP A 168 26.19 5.91 2.67
N HIS A 169 26.07 6.62 3.80
CA HIS A 169 25.62 5.99 5.06
C HIS A 169 24.13 5.59 4.97
N GLN A 170 23.27 6.47 4.43
CA GLN A 170 21.84 6.13 4.20
C GLN A 170 21.69 5.04 3.15
N PHE A 171 22.47 5.06 2.06
CA PHE A 171 22.51 3.98 1.07
C PHE A 171 22.80 2.62 1.72
N LEU A 172 23.78 2.52 2.64
CA LEU A 172 24.06 1.26 3.33
C LEU A 172 22.92 0.81 4.26
N PHE A 173 22.20 1.73 4.90
CA PHE A 173 21.01 1.38 5.69
C PHE A 173 19.86 0.86 4.80
N TYR A 174 19.65 1.51 3.65
CA TYR A 174 18.65 1.14 2.65
C TYR A 174 18.90 -0.27 2.08
N GLU A 175 20.14 -0.56 1.66
CA GLU A 175 20.51 -1.87 1.12
C GLU A 175 20.47 -2.96 2.19
N ALA A 176 20.94 -2.68 3.41
CA ALA A 176 20.91 -3.63 4.51
C ALA A 176 19.47 -4.01 4.91
N PHE A 177 18.55 -3.04 4.90
CA PHE A 177 17.14 -3.28 5.22
C PHE A 177 16.41 -4.01 4.09
N GLY A 178 16.60 -3.58 2.84
CA GLY A 178 16.06 -4.28 1.66
C GLY A 178 16.51 -5.75 1.62
N LEU A 179 17.80 -6.01 1.88
CA LEU A 179 18.34 -7.37 2.00
C LEU A 179 17.75 -8.14 3.18
N ALA A 180 17.58 -7.52 4.35
CA ALA A 180 16.97 -8.15 5.52
C ALA A 180 15.50 -8.57 5.27
N ILE A 181 14.70 -7.72 4.61
CA ILE A 181 13.32 -8.04 4.23
C ILE A 181 13.27 -9.14 3.16
N LEU A 182 14.18 -9.11 2.17
CA LEU A 182 14.31 -10.19 1.18
C LEU A 182 14.63 -11.54 1.83
N LEU A 183 15.65 -11.59 2.71
CA LEU A 183 16.03 -12.79 3.44
C LEU A 183 14.90 -13.29 4.36
N TYR A 184 14.21 -12.39 5.05
CA TYR A 184 13.06 -12.74 5.89
C TYR A 184 11.93 -13.38 5.07
N ASN A 185 11.61 -12.82 3.90
CA ASN A 185 10.62 -13.40 2.97
C ASN A 185 11.06 -14.81 2.52
N LEU A 186 12.28 -14.95 1.98
CA LEU A 186 12.81 -16.22 1.47
C LEU A 186 12.83 -17.34 2.53
N LEU A 187 13.13 -17.01 3.80
CA LEU A 187 13.31 -17.99 4.87
C LEU A 187 12.02 -18.28 5.67
N THR A 188 11.10 -17.31 5.78
CA THR A 188 10.03 -17.35 6.80
C THR A 188 8.62 -17.53 6.25
N LEU A 189 8.38 -17.26 4.95
CA LEU A 189 7.03 -17.14 4.37
C LEU A 189 6.07 -18.34 4.61
N LYS A 190 6.60 -19.54 4.90
CA LYS A 190 5.83 -20.73 5.35
C LYS A 190 4.91 -20.53 6.57
N LYS A 191 5.05 -19.46 7.35
CA LYS A 191 4.40 -19.31 8.66
C LYS A 191 3.36 -18.18 8.74
N LEU A 192 3.08 -17.47 7.63
CA LEU A 192 3.00 -16.01 7.72
C LEU A 192 1.64 -15.26 7.81
N PRO A 193 0.46 -15.86 8.03
CA PRO A 193 -0.69 -15.08 8.50
C PRO A 193 -0.39 -14.34 9.82
N ALA A 194 0.42 -14.93 10.69
CA ALA A 194 0.74 -14.40 12.02
C ALA A 194 1.49 -13.06 12.00
N THR A 195 2.48 -12.88 11.10
CA THR A 195 3.28 -11.64 11.03
C THR A 195 2.42 -10.43 10.69
N HIS A 196 1.38 -10.62 9.87
CA HIS A 196 0.47 -9.52 9.52
C HIS A 196 -0.39 -9.09 10.70
N TYR A 197 -0.82 -10.02 11.57
CA TYR A 197 -1.45 -9.67 12.84
C TYR A 197 -0.47 -9.00 13.81
N VAL A 198 0.78 -9.46 13.92
CA VAL A 198 1.79 -8.82 14.78
C VAL A 198 2.07 -7.38 14.32
N GLY A 199 2.26 -7.16 13.01
CA GLY A 199 2.40 -5.83 12.43
C GLY A 199 1.16 -4.95 12.68
N PHE A 200 -0.04 -5.49 12.49
CA PHE A 200 -1.29 -4.76 12.72
C PHE A 200 -1.43 -4.33 14.17
N PHE A 201 -1.21 -5.26 15.12
CA PHE A 201 -1.27 -4.97 16.55
C PHE A 201 -0.17 -4.01 17.00
N LEU A 202 1.03 -4.08 16.42
CA LEU A 202 2.08 -3.08 16.65
C LEU A 202 1.62 -1.71 16.14
N CYS A 203 1.35 -1.57 14.84
CA CYS A 203 1.00 -0.30 14.20
C CYS A 203 -0.19 0.39 14.87
N ILE A 204 -1.26 -0.34 15.22
CA ILE A 204 -2.41 0.26 15.91
C ILE A 204 -2.11 0.61 17.38
N SER A 205 -1.23 -0.13 18.07
CA SER A 205 -0.81 0.19 19.43
C SER A 205 0.12 1.41 19.48
N VAL A 206 1.03 1.55 18.51
CA VAL A 206 1.89 2.73 18.38
C VAL A 206 1.05 3.94 18.00
N PHE A 207 0.06 3.82 17.11
CA PHE A 207 -0.93 4.87 16.83
C PHE A 207 -1.65 5.35 18.10
N PHE A 208 -2.27 4.45 18.87
CA PHE A 208 -3.00 4.84 20.08
C PHE A 208 -2.06 5.40 21.15
N GLY A 209 -0.86 4.82 21.29
CA GLY A 209 0.17 5.28 22.23
C GLY A 209 0.66 6.68 21.90
N SER A 210 1.04 6.95 20.65
CA SER A 210 1.49 8.28 20.21
C SER A 210 0.36 9.29 20.33
N PHE A 211 -0.83 9.03 19.75
CA PHE A 211 -1.99 9.92 19.78
C PHE A 211 -2.36 10.36 21.21
N VAL A 212 -2.44 9.43 22.16
CA VAL A 212 -2.73 9.75 23.58
C VAL A 212 -1.57 10.52 24.22
N ALA A 213 -0.31 10.12 23.98
CA ALA A 213 0.85 10.79 24.55
C ALA A 213 0.96 12.24 24.04
N ILE A 214 0.81 12.48 22.74
CA ILE A 214 0.80 13.79 22.09
C ILE A 214 -0.31 14.66 22.71
N LEU A 215 -1.56 14.17 22.76
CA LEU A 215 -2.68 14.94 23.31
C LEU A 215 -2.46 15.35 24.77
N VAL A 216 -1.94 14.44 25.61
CA VAL A 216 -1.72 14.66 27.05
C VAL A 216 -0.48 15.52 27.35
N ARG A 217 0.59 15.38 26.56
CA ARG A 217 1.89 16.04 26.81
C ARG A 217 2.04 17.41 26.16
N SER A 218 1.43 17.62 25.00
CA SER A 218 1.53 18.87 24.25
C SER A 218 0.97 20.05 25.07
N SER A 219 1.84 20.98 25.42
CA SER A 219 1.52 22.21 26.14
C SER A 219 2.65 23.23 25.92
N PRO A 220 2.37 24.45 25.39
CA PRO A 220 1.06 24.92 24.92
C PRO A 220 0.54 24.11 23.72
N LYS A 221 -0.71 24.35 23.33
CA LYS A 221 -1.28 23.85 22.07
C LYS A 221 -1.37 24.98 21.05
N ALA A 222 -1.23 24.66 19.77
CA ALA A 222 -1.31 25.65 18.70
C ALA A 222 -2.71 26.32 18.67
N PRO A 223 -2.83 27.60 18.27
CA PRO A 223 -4.12 28.25 18.10
C PRO A 223 -4.96 27.55 17.02
N SER A 224 -6.29 27.47 17.18
CA SER A 224 -7.16 26.92 16.12
C SER A 224 -7.05 27.68 14.79
N ALA A 225 -6.70 28.97 14.81
CA ALA A 225 -6.39 29.72 13.58
C ALA A 225 -5.20 29.12 12.81
N PHE A 226 -4.16 28.64 13.49
CA PHE A 226 -3.04 27.96 12.86
C PHE A 226 -3.50 26.67 12.18
N VAL A 227 -4.17 25.79 12.92
CA VAL A 227 -4.58 24.46 12.43
C VAL A 227 -5.57 24.54 11.26
N TRP A 228 -6.52 25.49 11.29
CA TRP A 228 -7.65 25.53 10.36
C TRP A 228 -7.59 26.65 9.32
N THR A 229 -6.69 27.65 9.45
CA THR A 229 -6.64 28.80 8.52
C THR A 229 -5.24 29.20 8.03
N THR A 230 -4.14 28.67 8.60
CA THR A 230 -2.79 28.95 8.09
C THR A 230 -2.47 28.10 6.86
N PHE A 231 -2.34 28.78 5.72
CA PHE A 231 -1.71 28.28 4.50
C PHE A 231 -0.25 28.74 4.47
N ILE A 232 0.66 27.90 3.96
CA ILE A 232 2.11 28.16 3.87
C ILE A 232 2.56 27.90 2.43
N ASN A 233 3.49 28.72 1.92
CA ASN A 233 4.02 28.53 0.57
C ASN A 233 5.48 28.98 0.49
N GLU A 234 6.40 28.04 0.71
CA GLU A 234 7.84 28.26 0.59
C GLU A 234 8.38 27.92 -0.81
N THR A 235 7.49 27.66 -1.77
CA THR A 235 7.82 26.99 -3.04
C THR A 235 8.13 27.94 -4.19
N GLY A 236 7.69 29.20 -4.09
CA GLY A 236 7.70 30.16 -5.19
C GLY A 236 6.65 29.93 -6.28
N TRP A 237 5.87 28.84 -6.22
CA TRP A 237 4.75 28.58 -7.13
C TRP A 237 3.47 29.27 -6.66
N PRO A 238 2.46 29.49 -7.54
CA PRO A 238 1.15 30.00 -7.13
C PRO A 238 0.47 29.08 -6.11
N ASP A 239 -0.31 29.67 -5.18
CA ASP A 239 -0.92 28.92 -4.06
C ASP A 239 -1.78 27.73 -4.50
N GLY A 240 -2.48 27.83 -5.63
CA GLY A 240 -3.25 26.70 -6.19
C GLY A 240 -2.37 25.52 -6.66
N VAL A 241 -1.13 25.78 -7.10
CA VAL A 241 -0.15 24.73 -7.45
C VAL A 241 0.45 24.13 -6.17
N CYS A 242 0.79 24.99 -5.20
CA CYS A 242 1.28 24.59 -3.88
C CYS A 242 0.25 23.70 -3.12
N PHE A 243 -1.04 24.06 -3.17
CA PHE A 243 -2.11 23.23 -2.64
C PHE A 243 -2.19 21.86 -3.34
N LEU A 244 -2.10 21.83 -4.67
CA LEU A 244 -2.13 20.57 -5.42
C LEU A 244 -0.89 19.69 -5.21
N SER A 245 0.30 20.26 -4.99
CA SER A 245 1.48 19.48 -4.62
C SER A 245 1.42 18.96 -3.19
N SER A 246 0.79 19.69 -2.26
CA SER A 246 0.53 19.23 -0.89
C SER A 246 -0.21 17.88 -0.85
N LEU A 247 -1.16 17.68 -1.79
CA LEU A 247 -2.02 16.50 -1.86
C LEU A 247 -1.23 15.21 -2.13
N LEU A 248 0.03 15.30 -2.58
CA LEU A 248 0.93 14.15 -2.64
C LEU A 248 1.00 13.44 -1.27
N THR A 249 1.08 14.21 -0.18
CA THR A 249 1.08 13.74 1.20
C THR A 249 -0.21 12.99 1.54
N THR A 250 -1.38 13.60 1.28
CA THR A 250 -2.69 13.04 1.67
C THR A 250 -3.20 11.95 0.72
N CYS A 251 -2.57 11.79 -0.45
CA CYS A 251 -2.75 10.65 -1.34
C CYS A 251 -1.79 9.49 -1.02
N PHE A 252 -0.55 9.77 -0.59
CA PHE A 252 0.45 8.75 -0.24
C PHE A 252 -0.02 7.82 0.89
N ILE A 253 -0.83 8.31 1.83
CA ILE A 253 -1.41 7.52 2.93
C ILE A 253 -2.36 6.39 2.48
N TYR A 254 -2.75 6.37 1.20
CA TYR A 254 -3.58 5.34 0.57
C TYR A 254 -2.83 4.55 -0.52
N ALA A 255 -1.51 4.68 -0.60
CA ALA A 255 -0.70 3.91 -1.52
C ALA A 255 -0.72 2.42 -1.14
N GLY A 256 -0.92 1.54 -2.14
CA GLY A 256 -1.11 0.10 -1.92
C GLY A 256 -2.52 -0.32 -1.46
N LEU A 257 -3.53 0.55 -1.60
CA LEU A 257 -4.95 0.22 -1.39
C LEU A 257 -5.41 -1.04 -2.17
N ASP A 258 -4.81 -1.28 -3.33
CA ASP A 258 -4.99 -2.43 -4.21
C ASP A 258 -4.37 -3.75 -3.68
N ALA A 259 -3.66 -3.74 -2.54
CA ALA A 259 -2.95 -4.89 -1.98
C ALA A 259 -3.78 -6.18 -1.95
N SER A 260 -5.04 -6.04 -1.53
CA SER A 260 -5.95 -7.17 -1.37
C SER A 260 -6.32 -7.85 -2.69
N LEU A 261 -6.23 -7.15 -3.84
CA LEU A 261 -6.41 -7.75 -5.16
C LEU A 261 -5.31 -8.77 -5.45
N HIS A 262 -4.05 -8.36 -5.26
CA HIS A 262 -2.88 -9.17 -5.61
C HIS A 262 -2.69 -10.41 -4.75
N LEU A 263 -3.44 -10.52 -3.65
CA LEU A 263 -3.50 -11.68 -2.77
C LEU A 263 -4.81 -12.48 -2.90
N ALA A 264 -5.65 -12.21 -3.92
CA ALA A 264 -6.94 -12.88 -4.12
C ALA A 264 -6.83 -14.40 -4.37
N GLU A 265 -5.71 -14.90 -4.89
CA GLU A 265 -5.46 -16.34 -5.08
C GLU A 265 -5.11 -17.05 -3.76
N GLU A 266 -4.48 -16.36 -2.79
CA GLU A 266 -4.21 -16.86 -1.42
C GLU A 266 -5.44 -16.73 -0.49
N ALA A 267 -6.54 -16.12 -0.95
CA ALA A 267 -7.63 -15.68 -0.08
C ALA A 267 -8.76 -16.70 0.10
N SER A 268 -9.24 -16.81 1.34
CA SER A 268 -10.47 -17.52 1.71
C SER A 268 -11.71 -16.69 1.37
N ASN A 269 -12.52 -17.16 0.42
CA ASN A 269 -13.69 -16.44 -0.12
C ASN A 269 -13.36 -15.02 -0.65
N PRO A 270 -12.56 -14.90 -1.72
CA PRO A 270 -12.04 -13.61 -2.18
C PRO A 270 -13.14 -12.64 -2.62
N ARG A 271 -14.26 -13.14 -3.20
CA ARG A 271 -15.42 -12.33 -3.60
C ARG A 271 -16.05 -11.51 -2.47
N VAL A 272 -15.81 -11.88 -1.22
CA VAL A 272 -16.28 -11.15 -0.02
C VAL A 272 -15.10 -10.57 0.77
N ALA A 273 -13.98 -11.29 0.83
CA ALA A 273 -12.85 -10.92 1.66
C ALA A 273 -12.03 -9.75 1.09
N VAL A 274 -11.78 -9.76 -0.22
CA VAL A 274 -10.98 -8.73 -0.92
C VAL A 274 -11.72 -7.38 -1.00
N PRO A 275 -12.99 -7.32 -1.46
CA PRO A 275 -13.77 -6.07 -1.46
C PRO A 275 -13.85 -5.39 -0.09
N ARG A 276 -14.03 -6.18 0.99
CA ARG A 276 -14.10 -5.65 2.35
C ARG A 276 -12.75 -5.13 2.84
N ALA A 277 -11.66 -5.84 2.60
CA ALA A 277 -10.31 -5.39 2.97
C ALA A 277 -9.95 -4.06 2.31
N CYS A 278 -10.23 -3.91 1.01
CA CYS A 278 -10.06 -2.66 0.25
C CYS A 278 -10.81 -1.48 0.89
N VAL A 279 -12.13 -1.60 1.09
CA VAL A 279 -12.94 -0.50 1.65
C VAL A 279 -12.59 -0.20 3.11
N SER A 280 -12.27 -1.23 3.92
CA SER A 280 -11.81 -1.05 5.30
C SER A 280 -10.50 -0.27 5.38
N ALA A 281 -9.57 -0.44 4.44
CA ALA A 281 -8.29 0.28 4.44
C ALA A 281 -8.49 1.80 4.34
N VAL A 282 -9.38 2.28 3.45
CA VAL A 282 -9.67 3.73 3.35
C VAL A 282 -10.37 4.26 4.61
N ILE A 283 -11.37 3.54 5.13
CA ILE A 283 -12.16 4.00 6.28
C ILE A 283 -11.28 4.08 7.55
N VAL A 284 -10.53 3.02 7.86
CA VAL A 284 -9.62 3.00 9.02
C VAL A 284 -8.43 3.95 8.79
N GLY A 285 -7.94 4.04 7.56
CA GLY A 285 -6.89 4.98 7.16
C GLY A 285 -7.27 6.43 7.42
N PHE A 286 -8.45 6.86 6.97
CA PHE A 286 -8.99 8.20 7.24
C PHE A 286 -9.13 8.47 8.74
N ILE A 287 -9.75 7.56 9.50
CA ILE A 287 -10.01 7.75 10.94
C ILE A 287 -8.68 7.89 11.71
N THR A 288 -7.70 7.02 11.43
CA THR A 288 -6.39 7.06 12.12
C THR A 288 -5.56 8.26 11.68
N ALA A 289 -5.47 8.55 10.38
CA ALA A 289 -4.73 9.70 9.87
C ALA A 289 -5.33 11.03 10.34
N PHE A 290 -6.66 11.20 10.34
CA PHE A 290 -7.30 12.44 10.80
C PHE A 290 -7.09 12.67 12.30
N ALA A 291 -7.23 11.62 13.12
CA ALA A 291 -7.00 11.71 14.55
C ALA A 291 -5.54 12.10 14.87
N TYR A 292 -4.57 11.42 14.25
CA TYR A 292 -3.14 11.74 14.43
C TYR A 292 -2.80 13.13 13.88
N LEU A 293 -3.29 13.51 12.70
CA LEU A 293 -3.06 14.82 12.09
C LEU A 293 -3.48 15.97 13.01
N ILE A 294 -4.70 15.92 13.53
CA ILE A 294 -5.24 16.98 14.39
C ILE A 294 -4.45 17.03 15.71
N ALA A 295 -4.10 15.88 16.30
CA ALA A 295 -3.24 15.86 17.50
C ALA A 295 -1.86 16.49 17.23
N MET A 296 -1.23 16.17 16.09
CA MET A 296 0.08 16.70 15.70
C MET A 296 0.04 18.19 15.39
N LEU A 297 -0.91 18.67 14.57
CA LEU A 297 -1.02 20.10 14.23
C LEU A 297 -1.30 20.98 15.45
N TYR A 298 -2.10 20.50 16.41
CA TYR A 298 -2.28 21.19 17.70
C TYR A 298 -1.06 21.08 18.63
N SER A 299 -0.04 20.28 18.30
CA SER A 299 1.17 20.09 19.10
C SER A 299 2.41 20.85 18.62
N ILE A 300 2.39 21.40 17.39
CA ILE A 300 3.45 22.27 16.88
C ILE A 300 3.50 23.55 17.73
N VAL A 301 4.65 23.82 18.35
CA VAL A 301 4.88 25.02 19.16
C VAL A 301 5.76 26.03 18.41
N ASP A 302 6.77 25.53 17.69
CA ASP A 302 7.62 26.31 16.81
C ASP A 302 7.73 25.60 15.46
N LEU A 303 7.10 26.15 14.43
CA LEU A 303 7.13 25.62 13.08
C LEU A 303 8.50 25.85 12.39
N GLY A 304 9.25 26.90 12.77
CA GLY A 304 10.52 27.23 12.13
C GLY A 304 11.56 26.15 12.37
N SER A 305 11.77 25.78 13.63
CA SER A 305 12.68 24.68 13.99
C SER A 305 12.22 23.28 13.52
N ILE A 306 10.97 23.12 13.07
CA ILE A 306 10.51 21.94 12.33
C ILE A 306 10.94 22.01 10.87
N LEU A 307 10.68 23.11 10.17
CA LEU A 307 11.04 23.25 8.75
C LEU A 307 12.57 23.28 8.52
N GLU A 308 13.34 23.69 9.52
CA GLU A 308 14.82 23.61 9.56
C GLU A 308 15.37 22.28 10.11
N PHE A 309 14.51 21.33 10.50
CA PHE A 309 14.94 20.07 11.12
C PHE A 309 15.66 19.15 10.13
N ASN A 310 16.95 18.90 10.38
CA ASN A 310 17.79 18.05 9.54
C ASN A 310 17.73 16.58 9.99
N GLY A 311 16.69 15.88 9.55
CA GLY A 311 16.47 14.46 9.79
C GLY A 311 14.99 14.08 9.63
N PHE A 312 14.62 12.89 10.10
CA PHE A 312 13.26 12.37 10.02
C PHE A 312 12.28 13.26 10.78
N LEU A 313 11.52 14.09 10.04
CA LEU A 313 10.70 15.17 10.59
C LEU A 313 9.78 14.77 11.76
N PRO A 314 9.09 13.60 11.74
CA PRO A 314 8.24 13.17 12.85
C PRO A 314 8.97 13.09 14.19
N PHE A 315 10.27 12.77 14.22
CA PHE A 315 11.04 12.74 15.47
C PHE A 315 11.16 14.14 16.10
N GLY A 316 11.51 15.17 15.31
CA GLY A 316 11.58 16.55 15.79
C GLY A 316 10.22 17.09 16.24
N LEU A 317 9.15 16.67 15.55
CA LEU A 317 7.76 16.96 15.94
C LEU A 317 7.37 16.26 17.25
N ASP A 318 7.69 14.97 17.43
CA ASP A 318 7.45 14.23 18.67
C ASP A 318 8.28 14.79 19.85
N GLN A 319 9.50 15.29 19.60
CA GLN A 319 10.29 16.02 20.61
C GLN A 319 9.53 17.26 21.11
N GLN A 320 8.97 18.09 20.22
CA GLN A 320 8.12 19.23 20.61
C GLN A 320 6.85 18.77 21.32
N ALA A 321 6.12 17.80 20.76
CA ALA A 321 4.82 17.36 21.24
C ALA A 321 4.88 16.70 22.63
N LEU A 322 5.89 15.85 22.87
CA LEU A 322 6.06 15.12 24.13
C LEU A 322 6.87 15.90 25.16
N ARG A 323 7.66 16.89 24.71
CA ARG A 323 8.63 17.65 25.52
C ARG A 323 9.57 16.70 26.28
N SER A 324 10.09 15.70 25.57
CA SER A 324 10.88 14.59 26.12
C SER A 324 11.56 13.79 24.99
N ASP A 325 12.88 13.88 24.87
CA ASP A 325 13.64 13.12 23.87
C ASP A 325 13.45 11.61 24.03
N ASN A 326 13.49 11.11 25.27
CA ASN A 326 13.20 9.70 25.58
C ASN A 326 11.81 9.25 25.12
N GLY A 327 10.84 10.17 25.01
CA GLY A 327 9.52 9.89 24.46
C GLY A 327 9.56 9.77 22.93
N ALA A 328 10.19 10.74 22.26
CA ALA A 328 10.36 10.74 20.81
C ALA A 328 11.20 9.54 20.32
N ILE A 329 12.27 9.19 21.04
CA ILE A 329 13.11 8.02 20.74
C ILE A 329 12.29 6.73 20.87
N ALA A 330 11.41 6.62 21.87
CA ALA A 330 10.55 5.46 22.02
C ALA A 330 9.58 5.30 20.84
N ILE A 331 8.97 6.39 20.35
CA ILE A 331 8.13 6.36 19.15
C ILE A 331 8.97 6.05 17.90
N LEU A 332 10.14 6.66 17.74
CA LEU A 332 11.04 6.43 16.60
C LEU A 332 11.49 4.96 16.50
N VAL A 333 11.93 4.36 17.61
CA VAL A 333 12.33 2.94 17.65
C VAL A 333 11.13 2.01 17.39
N LEU A 334 9.94 2.38 17.85
CA LEU A 334 8.71 1.66 17.50
C LEU A 334 8.33 1.83 16.02
N SER A 335 8.63 2.98 15.40
CA SER A 335 8.40 3.24 13.97
C SER A 335 9.37 2.45 13.08
N ILE A 336 10.65 2.38 13.46
CA ILE A 336 11.65 1.48 12.86
C ILE A 336 11.20 0.00 12.96
N ALA A 337 10.49 -0.36 14.04
CA ALA A 337 9.89 -1.69 14.16
C ALA A 337 8.62 -1.85 13.30
N MET A 338 7.83 -0.80 13.09
CA MET A 338 6.68 -0.83 12.16
C MET A 338 7.13 -1.00 10.71
N THR A 339 8.10 -0.21 10.24
CA THR A 339 8.55 -0.17 8.82
C THR A 339 9.00 -1.55 8.33
N PHE A 340 9.48 -2.43 9.22
CA PHE A 340 9.74 -3.84 8.92
C PHE A 340 8.49 -4.59 8.43
N PHE A 341 7.36 -4.46 9.14
CA PHE A 341 6.11 -5.12 8.77
C PHE A 341 5.49 -4.50 7.50
N ILE A 342 5.57 -3.17 7.36
CA ILE A 342 5.10 -2.44 6.16
C ILE A 342 5.87 -2.93 4.93
N LEU A 343 7.21 -2.83 4.92
CA LEU A 343 8.03 -3.20 3.77
C LEU A 343 7.97 -4.70 3.47
N ASN A 344 7.85 -5.55 4.50
CA ASN A 344 7.59 -6.98 4.31
C ASN A 344 6.25 -7.22 3.58
N ALA A 345 5.16 -6.57 3.99
CA ALA A 345 3.86 -6.74 3.36
C ALA A 345 3.85 -6.18 1.91
N VAL A 346 4.55 -5.07 1.67
CA VAL A 346 4.72 -4.49 0.33
C VAL A 346 5.53 -5.40 -0.59
N LEU A 347 6.70 -5.89 -0.16
CA LEU A 347 7.52 -6.79 -0.98
C LEU A 347 6.83 -8.15 -1.21
N GLN A 348 6.11 -8.67 -0.21
CA GLN A 348 5.24 -9.83 -0.37
C GLN A 348 4.25 -9.58 -1.52
N THR A 349 3.53 -8.46 -1.50
CA THR A 349 2.44 -8.15 -2.43
C THR A 349 2.94 -7.84 -3.85
N ALA A 350 3.99 -7.02 -3.98
CA ALA A 350 4.61 -6.67 -5.27
C ALA A 350 5.12 -7.91 -6.03
N SER A 351 5.63 -8.92 -5.29
CA SER A 351 6.05 -10.20 -5.88
C SER A 351 4.88 -11.03 -6.44
N ARG A 352 3.65 -10.90 -5.91
CA ARG A 352 2.45 -11.56 -6.48
C ARG A 352 1.93 -10.85 -7.72
N LEU A 353 1.90 -9.51 -7.73
CA LEU A 353 1.56 -8.75 -8.94
C LEU A 353 2.51 -9.09 -10.08
N THR A 354 3.83 -9.08 -9.82
CA THR A 354 4.86 -9.44 -10.79
C THR A 354 4.70 -10.88 -11.29
N TRP A 355 4.41 -11.81 -10.39
CA TRP A 355 4.14 -13.22 -10.73
C TRP A 355 2.86 -13.40 -11.58
N SER A 356 1.79 -12.67 -11.27
CA SER A 356 0.56 -12.68 -12.06
C SER A 356 0.81 -12.17 -13.48
N MET A 357 1.54 -11.04 -13.62
CA MET A 357 1.94 -10.53 -14.94
C MET A 357 2.85 -11.50 -15.69
N ALA A 358 3.67 -12.28 -14.99
CA ALA A 358 4.50 -13.33 -15.61
C ALA A 358 3.68 -14.52 -16.12
N LYS A 359 2.67 -14.99 -15.36
CA LYS A 359 1.69 -16.00 -15.85
C LYS A 359 1.06 -15.58 -17.18
N ASP A 360 0.66 -14.31 -17.27
CA ASP A 360 0.05 -13.74 -18.47
C ASP A 360 1.06 -13.40 -19.60
N ASN A 361 2.32 -13.82 -19.45
CA ASN A 361 3.43 -13.57 -20.39
C ASN A 361 3.70 -12.08 -20.69
N ALA A 362 3.29 -11.18 -19.78
CA ALA A 362 3.42 -9.74 -19.96
C ALA A 362 4.84 -9.20 -19.66
N LEU A 363 5.70 -9.98 -18.99
CA LEU A 363 7.04 -9.54 -18.57
C LEU A 363 8.18 -10.18 -19.38
N ILE A 364 9.27 -9.43 -19.53
CA ILE A 364 10.53 -10.00 -20.02
C ILE A 364 11.00 -11.06 -19.01
N PHE A 365 11.39 -12.24 -19.50
CA PHE A 365 11.71 -13.42 -18.69
C PHE A 365 10.53 -14.01 -17.88
N SER A 366 9.28 -13.86 -18.34
CA SER A 366 8.08 -14.48 -17.74
C SER A 366 8.29 -15.95 -17.34
N ASN A 367 8.89 -16.77 -18.22
CA ASN A 367 9.24 -18.18 -18.00
C ASN A 367 10.16 -18.47 -16.79
N ILE A 368 10.68 -17.44 -16.14
CA ILE A 368 11.48 -17.51 -14.90
C ILE A 368 10.66 -16.91 -13.75
N LEU A 369 10.05 -15.75 -13.97
CA LEU A 369 9.27 -15.00 -12.97
C LEU A 369 7.99 -15.71 -12.51
N GLU A 370 7.36 -16.51 -13.38
CA GLU A 370 6.13 -17.29 -13.12
C GLU A 370 6.30 -18.44 -12.10
N LYS A 371 7.55 -18.82 -11.79
CA LYS A 371 7.84 -20.08 -11.07
C LYS A 371 7.70 -19.93 -9.56
N VAL A 372 6.62 -20.52 -9.03
CA VAL A 372 6.43 -20.77 -7.59
C VAL A 372 7.40 -21.85 -7.14
N HIS A 373 8.17 -21.60 -6.07
CA HIS A 373 9.10 -22.58 -5.53
C HIS A 373 8.35 -23.64 -4.70
N PRO A 374 8.38 -24.93 -5.09
CA PRO A 374 7.44 -25.95 -4.59
C PRO A 374 7.60 -26.24 -3.10
N SER A 375 8.79 -26.01 -2.53
CA SER A 375 9.03 -26.18 -1.09
C SER A 375 8.87 -24.90 -0.28
N LEU A 376 8.48 -23.76 -0.87
CA LEU A 376 8.28 -22.48 -0.16
C LEU A 376 6.88 -21.87 -0.35
N ASP A 377 6.16 -22.22 -1.44
CA ASP A 377 4.87 -21.61 -1.86
C ASP A 377 4.97 -20.10 -2.14
N VAL A 378 6.07 -19.70 -2.80
CA VAL A 378 6.43 -18.30 -3.09
C VAL A 378 7.05 -18.20 -4.49
N PRO A 379 6.71 -17.19 -5.31
CA PRO A 379 7.39 -16.92 -6.57
C PRO A 379 8.76 -16.27 -6.35
N VAL A 380 9.75 -17.09 -5.95
CA VAL A 380 11.10 -16.66 -5.54
C VAL A 380 11.78 -15.78 -6.61
N SER A 381 11.60 -16.09 -7.90
CA SER A 381 12.17 -15.29 -8.99
C SER A 381 11.53 -13.89 -9.10
N SER A 382 10.21 -13.78 -8.92
CA SER A 382 9.52 -12.48 -8.88
C SER A 382 9.89 -11.69 -7.62
N LEU A 383 10.08 -12.36 -6.48
CA LEU A 383 10.57 -11.73 -5.23
C LEU A 383 11.98 -11.16 -5.40
N LEU A 384 12.91 -11.94 -5.97
CA LEU A 384 14.28 -11.51 -6.27
C LEU A 384 14.32 -10.35 -7.29
N PHE A 385 13.45 -10.38 -8.30
CA PHE A 385 13.31 -9.28 -9.26
C PHE A 385 12.89 -7.98 -8.56
N ASN A 386 11.83 -8.01 -7.75
CA ASN A 386 11.34 -6.83 -7.03
C ASN A 386 12.40 -6.28 -6.06
N ALA A 387 13.07 -7.15 -5.29
CA ALA A 387 14.15 -6.73 -4.39
C ALA A 387 15.37 -6.17 -5.15
N GLY A 388 15.68 -6.70 -6.34
CA GLY A 388 16.73 -6.17 -7.21
C GLY A 388 16.40 -4.78 -7.78
N VAL A 389 15.17 -4.55 -8.22
CA VAL A 389 14.73 -3.22 -8.66
C VAL A 389 14.67 -2.23 -7.48
N LEU A 390 14.25 -2.70 -6.30
CA LEU A 390 14.28 -1.91 -5.06
C LEU A 390 15.71 -1.45 -4.72
N ALA A 391 16.71 -2.34 -4.75
CA ALA A 391 18.11 -1.98 -4.57
C ALA A 391 18.61 -0.96 -5.63
N LEU A 392 18.17 -1.10 -6.89
CA LEU A 392 18.48 -0.11 -7.93
C LEU A 392 17.85 1.26 -7.66
N CYS A 393 16.72 1.34 -6.94
CA CYS A 393 16.19 2.61 -6.43
C CYS A 393 17.08 3.20 -5.31
N GLY A 394 17.69 2.36 -4.46
CA GLY A 394 18.63 2.79 -3.41
C GLY A 394 19.82 3.58 -3.93
N CYS A 395 20.32 3.24 -5.13
CA CYS A 395 21.38 3.96 -5.83
C CYS A 395 21.08 5.46 -6.06
N ILE A 396 19.83 5.93 -5.90
CA ILE A 396 19.50 7.36 -5.95
C ILE A 396 20.27 8.17 -4.89
N TYR A 397 20.56 7.58 -3.73
CA TYR A 397 21.38 8.20 -2.69
C TYR A 397 22.85 8.40 -3.10
N LEU A 398 23.35 7.65 -4.08
CA LEU A 398 24.70 7.81 -4.62
C LEU A 398 24.75 8.85 -5.76
N ALA A 399 23.65 9.00 -6.51
CA ALA A 399 23.53 9.97 -7.59
C ALA A 399 23.11 11.37 -7.11
N SER A 400 22.37 11.47 -5.99
CA SER A 400 21.80 12.72 -5.50
C SER A 400 22.81 13.54 -4.69
N SER A 401 23.49 14.48 -5.36
CA SER A 401 24.25 15.56 -4.72
C SER A 401 23.38 16.62 -4.03
N THR A 402 22.06 16.57 -4.22
CA THR A 402 21.10 17.58 -3.76
C THR A 402 20.17 17.09 -2.65
N GLY A 403 20.15 15.79 -2.32
CA GLY A 403 19.18 15.20 -1.39
C GLY A 403 19.36 15.56 0.09
N MET A 404 20.53 16.05 0.51
CA MET A 404 20.84 16.42 1.91
C MET A 404 21.75 17.66 2.03
N CYS A 405 22.12 18.31 0.93
CA CYS A 405 22.90 19.55 0.96
C CYS A 405 21.99 20.78 1.08
N ARG A 406 21.19 20.83 2.15
CA ARG A 406 20.71 22.10 2.73
C ARG A 406 21.65 22.44 3.88
N SER A 407 22.69 23.21 3.56
CA SER A 407 23.73 23.71 4.46
C SER A 407 23.32 25.00 5.17
#